data_AF-A0A844X785-F1
#
_entry.id   AF-A0A844X785-F1
#
_cell.length_a   1.000
_cell.length_b   1.000
_cell.length_c   1.000
_cell.angle_alpha   90.00
_cell.angle_beta   90.00
_cell.angle_gamma   90.00
#
_symmetry.space_group_name_H-M   'P 1'
#
loop_
_entity.id
_entity.type
_entity.pdbx_description
1 polymer ?
#
loop_
_entity_poly.entity_id
_entity_poly.type
_entity_poly.pdbx_seq_one_letter_code
_entity_poly.pdbx_strand_id
1 'polypeptide(L)'
;MYSHNKALKLVNLLNREEEYPLPYELNNRSFWVTADDTLLILDAKQLIRYDPKNNTQTVIQQLHNDYDVLVYEDGEYFFTKFNTSKGGGTYYNSKEELLYTFEKGDRNRYYRYKNFVCDYKLTSALYPIFRYSYDYGKTWFEQKFTGFFSASRPIGFYKDKFIIFHASFHDKPEPENRGGRILIGEFEK
;
A
#
# COMPACT_ATOMS: atom_id res chain seq x y z
N MET A 1 7.14 14.28 12.30
CA MET A 1 7.66 15.35 11.42
C MET A 1 6.78 16.57 11.61
N TYR A 2 7.38 17.75 11.73
CA TYR A 2 6.68 19.01 11.86
C TYR A 2 7.04 19.92 10.68
N SER A 3 6.04 20.63 10.13
CA SER A 3 6.23 21.61 9.06
C SER A 3 5.58 22.92 9.48
N HIS A 4 6.34 24.01 9.43
CA HIS A 4 5.82 25.37 9.59
C HIS A 4 6.47 26.28 8.56
N ASN A 5 5.68 26.98 7.75
CA ASN A 5 6.17 27.83 6.66
C ASN A 5 7.18 27.13 5.73
N LYS A 6 6.97 25.83 5.43
CA LYS A 6 7.87 24.96 4.64
C LYS A 6 9.23 24.65 5.30
N ALA A 7 9.48 25.12 6.51
CA ALA A 7 10.62 24.65 7.31
C ALA A 7 10.26 23.28 7.89
N LEU A 8 10.98 22.24 7.47
CA LEU A 8 10.77 20.88 7.91
C LEU A 8 11.69 20.57 9.09
N LYS A 9 11.15 19.86 10.09
CA LYS A 9 11.89 19.37 11.24
C LYS A 9 11.51 17.93 11.58
N LEU A 10 12.50 17.14 11.96
CA LEU A 10 12.28 15.91 12.70
C LEU A 10 12.20 16.28 14.18
N VAL A 11 11.11 15.87 14.85
CA VAL A 11 10.83 16.24 16.24
C VAL A 11 10.48 14.97 17.00
N ASN A 12 11.14 14.75 18.13
CA ASN A 12 10.74 13.71 19.07
C ASN A 12 9.47 14.18 19.80
N LEU A 13 8.35 13.47 19.59
CA LEU A 13 7.06 13.89 20.16
C LEU A 13 6.90 13.55 21.65
N LEU A 14 7.73 12.65 22.20
CA LEU A 14 7.64 12.22 23.59
C LEU A 14 8.20 13.27 24.55
N ASN A 15 9.35 13.87 24.20
CA ASN A 15 9.99 14.90 25.03
C ASN A 15 9.96 16.31 24.41
N ARG A 16 9.82 16.44 23.08
CA ARG A 16 9.88 17.72 22.33
C ARG A 16 11.16 18.52 22.52
N GLU A 17 12.21 17.91 23.07
CA GLU A 17 13.51 18.55 23.28
C GLU A 17 14.47 18.31 22.10
N GLU A 18 14.30 17.17 21.41
CA GLU A 18 15.08 16.84 20.23
C GLU A 18 14.38 17.32 18.95
N GLU A 19 14.89 18.41 18.38
CA GLU A 19 14.49 18.94 17.08
C GLU A 19 15.68 19.00 16.13
N TYR A 20 15.56 18.35 14.97
CA TYR A 20 16.57 18.35 13.93
C TYR A 20 16.02 19.04 12.68
N PRO A 21 16.64 20.14 12.20
CA PRO A 21 16.22 20.77 10.96
C PRO A 21 16.45 19.83 9.79
N LEU A 22 15.51 19.80 8.85
CA LEU A 22 15.58 18.96 7.66
C LEU A 22 15.85 19.82 6.40
N PRO A 23 16.56 19.28 5.39
CA PRO A 23 16.85 19.98 4.15
C PRO A 23 15.57 20.48 3.45
N TYR A 24 15.60 21.70 2.91
CA TYR A 24 14.44 22.34 2.29
C TYR A 24 13.94 21.58 1.04
N GLU A 25 14.87 20.92 0.34
CA GLU A 25 14.62 20.12 -0.86
C GLU A 25 13.63 18.99 -0.61
N LEU A 26 13.51 18.51 0.64
CA LEU A 26 12.56 17.47 1.02
C LEU A 26 11.10 17.88 0.83
N ASN A 27 10.78 19.18 0.81
CA ASN A 27 9.42 19.64 0.49
C ASN A 27 8.93 19.18 -0.89
N ASN A 28 9.86 18.85 -1.80
CA ASN A 28 9.55 18.48 -3.18
C ASN A 28 10.02 17.06 -3.53
N ARG A 29 10.40 16.25 -2.54
CA ARG A 29 10.92 14.89 -2.74
C ARG A 29 10.05 13.88 -2.02
N SER A 30 10.04 12.65 -2.52
CA SER A 30 9.42 11.54 -1.81
C SER A 30 10.41 11.01 -0.77
N PHE A 31 10.00 10.98 0.50
CA PHE A 31 10.84 10.48 1.58
C PHE A 31 10.01 9.80 2.68
N TRP A 32 10.66 8.97 3.47
CA TRP A 32 10.09 8.31 4.65
C TRP A 32 11.04 8.38 5.83
N VAL A 33 10.46 8.57 7.02
CA VAL A 33 11.18 8.40 8.29
C VAL A 33 11.18 6.91 8.62
N THR A 34 12.35 6.39 8.97
CA THR A 34 12.55 4.99 9.34
C THR A 34 12.60 4.81 10.85
N ALA A 35 12.60 3.56 11.31
CA ALA A 35 12.54 3.24 12.74
C ALA A 35 13.78 3.66 13.55
N ASP A 36 14.90 3.96 12.88
CA ASP A 36 16.15 4.41 13.52
C ASP A 36 16.38 5.92 13.37
N ASP A 37 15.29 6.69 13.25
CA ASP A 37 15.29 8.15 13.13
C ASP A 37 15.98 8.73 11.87
N THR A 38 16.40 7.88 10.93
CA THR A 38 16.93 8.33 9.63
C THR A 38 15.84 8.46 8.57
N LEU A 39 16.13 9.21 7.50
CA LEU A 39 15.25 9.37 6.36
C LEU A 39 15.75 8.55 5.18
N LEU A 40 14.84 7.88 4.49
CA LEU A 40 15.04 7.41 3.11
C LEU A 40 14.48 8.45 2.16
N ILE A 41 15.29 8.92 1.23
CA ILE A 41 14.95 9.99 0.29
C ILE A 41 15.13 9.43 -1.12
N LEU A 42 14.08 9.52 -1.92
CA LEU A 42 14.13 9.28 -3.35
C LEU A 42 14.50 10.58 -4.06
N ASP A 43 15.68 10.60 -4.68
CA ASP A 43 16.20 11.74 -5.42
C ASP A 43 16.64 11.28 -6.82
N ALA A 44 15.81 11.57 -7.82
CA ALA A 44 16.00 11.09 -9.19
C ALA A 44 16.27 9.57 -9.24
N LYS A 45 17.47 9.17 -9.68
CA LYS A 45 17.92 7.77 -9.76
C LYS A 45 18.69 7.30 -8.53
N GLN A 46 18.49 7.92 -7.39
CA GLN A 46 19.21 7.58 -6.16
C GLN A 46 18.25 7.39 -5.01
N LEU A 47 18.49 6.34 -4.23
CA LEU A 47 17.95 6.21 -2.89
C LEU A 47 19.04 6.63 -1.91
N ILE A 48 18.76 7.70 -1.18
CA ILE A 48 19.68 8.32 -0.24
C ILE A 48 19.18 8.05 1.18
N ARG A 49 20.08 7.65 2.05
CA ARG A 49 19.85 7.67 3.49
C ARG A 49 20.40 8.96 4.07
N TYR A 50 19.57 9.68 4.82
CA TYR A 50 19.95 10.91 5.50
C TYR A 50 19.76 10.76 7.01
N ASP A 51 20.80 11.11 7.75
CA ASP A 51 20.78 11.19 9.21
C ASP A 51 20.66 12.68 9.63
N PRO A 52 19.51 13.12 10.17
CA PRO A 52 19.34 14.49 10.64
C PRO A 52 20.21 14.88 11.83
N LYS A 53 20.60 13.91 12.67
CA LYS A 53 21.39 14.18 13.90
C LYS A 53 22.81 14.58 13.55
N ASN A 54 23.38 13.88 12.57
CA ASN A 54 24.76 14.09 12.11
C ASN A 54 24.84 14.94 10.83
N ASN A 55 23.70 15.26 10.21
CA ASN A 55 23.60 15.92 8.92
C ASN A 55 24.39 15.20 7.80
N THR A 56 24.39 13.86 7.82
CA THR A 56 25.14 13.04 6.87
C THR A 56 24.22 12.38 5.85
N GLN A 57 24.63 12.35 4.59
CA GLN A 57 23.94 11.67 3.50
C GLN A 57 24.78 10.53 2.94
N THR A 58 24.14 9.42 2.61
CA THR A 58 24.79 8.28 1.97
C THR A 58 23.87 7.73 0.89
N VAL A 59 24.38 7.59 -0.33
CA VAL A 59 23.64 6.88 -1.38
C VAL A 59 23.67 5.40 -1.06
N ILE A 60 22.51 4.81 -0.76
CA ILE A 60 22.39 3.39 -0.42
C ILE A 60 22.04 2.52 -1.64
N GLN A 61 21.50 3.13 -2.70
CA GLN A 61 21.20 2.43 -3.94
C GLN A 61 21.21 3.40 -5.13
N GLN A 62 21.87 2.98 -6.21
CA GLN A 62 21.72 3.59 -7.54
C GLN A 62 20.57 2.87 -8.25
N LEU A 63 19.63 3.65 -8.78
CA LEU A 63 18.43 3.14 -9.43
C LEU A 63 18.60 3.15 -10.95
N HIS A 64 18.07 2.15 -11.63
CA HIS A 64 18.10 2.07 -13.10
C HIS A 64 17.07 3.04 -13.70
N ASN A 65 15.93 3.21 -13.01
CA ASN A 65 14.80 4.03 -13.44
C ASN A 65 14.54 5.22 -12.51
N ASP A 66 13.86 6.23 -13.06
CA ASP A 66 13.23 7.29 -12.28
C ASP A 66 11.86 6.82 -11.77
N TYR A 67 11.62 7.07 -10.48
CA TYR A 67 10.38 6.75 -9.77
C TYR A 67 9.77 8.01 -9.15
N ASP A 68 8.45 8.01 -8.97
CA ASP A 68 7.72 9.18 -8.48
C ASP A 68 7.52 9.16 -6.97
N VAL A 69 7.35 7.95 -6.39
CA VAL A 69 7.04 7.77 -4.97
C VAL A 69 7.85 6.62 -4.39
N LEU A 70 8.43 6.87 -3.23
CA LEU A 70 8.97 5.90 -2.30
C LEU A 70 7.89 5.53 -1.29
N VAL A 71 7.80 4.25 -0.93
CA VAL A 71 7.00 3.74 0.20
C VAL A 71 7.93 2.94 1.10
N TYR A 72 7.83 3.13 2.42
CA TYR A 72 8.56 2.35 3.41
C TYR A 72 7.57 1.72 4.40
N GLU A 73 7.55 0.40 4.48
CA GLU A 73 6.63 -0.35 5.33
C GLU A 73 7.32 -1.64 5.80
N ASP A 74 7.18 -1.98 7.09
CA ASP A 74 7.73 -3.20 7.69
C ASP A 74 9.22 -3.46 7.42
N GLY A 75 10.04 -2.40 7.31
CA GLY A 75 11.48 -2.51 7.06
C GLY A 75 11.87 -2.63 5.59
N GLU A 76 10.89 -2.73 4.69
CA GLU A 76 11.10 -2.78 3.24
C GLU A 76 10.73 -1.46 2.58
N TYR A 77 11.37 -1.16 1.46
CA TYR A 77 11.01 -0.03 0.61
C TYR A 77 10.62 -0.47 -0.80
N PHE A 78 9.71 0.30 -1.36
CA PHE A 78 9.09 0.05 -2.65
C PHE A 78 9.01 1.35 -3.45
N PHE A 79 8.97 1.20 -4.76
CA PHE A 79 8.89 2.33 -5.67
C PHE A 79 7.60 2.30 -6.47
N THR A 80 7.03 3.47 -6.73
CA THR A 80 5.89 3.63 -7.62
C THR A 80 6.25 4.57 -8.76
N LYS A 81 5.84 4.20 -9.97
CA LYS A 81 5.86 5.05 -11.15
C LYS A 81 4.45 5.27 -11.66
N PHE A 82 3.99 6.50 -11.72
CA PHE A 82 2.67 6.85 -12.21
C PHE A 82 2.65 6.92 -13.73
N ASN A 83 1.57 6.42 -14.32
CA ASN A 83 1.26 6.63 -15.72
C ASN A 83 0.29 7.80 -15.84
N THR A 84 0.84 8.99 -16.10
CA THR A 84 0.07 10.24 -16.22
C THR A 84 -0.95 10.20 -17.37
N SER A 85 -0.65 9.50 -18.46
CA SER A 85 -1.51 9.42 -19.65
C SER A 85 -2.73 8.52 -19.47
N LYS A 86 -2.56 7.35 -18.84
CA LYS A 86 -3.63 6.36 -18.68
C LYS A 86 -4.38 6.49 -17.35
N GLY A 87 -3.77 7.18 -16.38
CA GLY A 87 -4.20 7.18 -14.99
C GLY A 87 -3.99 5.79 -14.39
N GLY A 88 -3.14 5.70 -13.37
CA GLY A 88 -2.64 4.42 -12.86
C GLY A 88 -1.14 4.48 -12.64
N GLY A 89 -0.50 3.33 -12.52
CA GLY A 89 0.94 3.24 -12.31
C GLY A 89 1.43 1.82 -12.15
N THR A 90 2.73 1.70 -11.94
CA THR A 90 3.43 0.46 -11.70
C THR A 90 4.13 0.54 -10.35
N TYR A 91 4.24 -0.61 -9.69
CA TYR A 91 4.84 -0.74 -8.38
C TYR A 91 6.00 -1.73 -8.45
N TYR A 92 7.07 -1.43 -7.74
CA TYR A 92 8.33 -2.16 -7.82
C TYR A 92 8.86 -2.43 -6.42
N ASN A 93 9.53 -3.56 -6.25
CA ASN A 93 10.27 -3.85 -5.01
C ASN A 93 11.60 -3.06 -4.97
N SER A 94 12.34 -3.23 -3.87
CA SER A 94 13.66 -2.64 -3.67
C SER A 94 14.68 -3.04 -4.76
N LYS A 95 14.46 -4.14 -5.48
CA LYS A 95 15.30 -4.59 -6.61
C LYS A 95 14.87 -4.05 -7.98
N GLU A 96 13.92 -3.13 -8.00
CA GLU A 96 13.33 -2.58 -9.24
C GLU A 96 12.59 -3.62 -10.10
N GLU A 97 12.23 -4.77 -9.52
CA GLU A 97 11.40 -5.74 -10.23
C GLU A 97 9.95 -5.27 -10.22
N LEU A 98 9.33 -5.26 -11.40
CA LEU A 98 7.90 -4.94 -11.52
C LEU A 98 7.10 -5.97 -10.73
N LEU A 99 6.38 -5.48 -9.74
CA LEU A 99 5.49 -6.28 -8.92
C LEU A 99 4.12 -6.38 -9.58
N TYR A 100 3.51 -5.23 -9.89
CA TYR A 100 2.22 -5.17 -10.58
C TYR A 100 1.93 -3.79 -11.17
N THR A 101 0.86 -3.73 -11.97
CA THR A 101 0.33 -2.51 -12.59
C THR A 101 -1.09 -2.24 -12.08
N PHE A 102 -1.44 -0.97 -11.83
CA PHE A 102 -2.77 -0.53 -11.40
C PHE A 102 -3.30 0.59 -12.29
N GLU A 103 -4.62 0.73 -12.38
CA GLU A 103 -5.30 1.75 -13.19
C GLU A 103 -5.80 2.94 -12.35
N LYS A 104 -6.38 3.95 -12.99
CA LYS A 104 -6.93 5.14 -12.35
C LYS A 104 -8.11 4.74 -11.45
N GLY A 105 -8.05 5.12 -10.17
CA GLY A 105 -9.11 4.82 -9.21
C GLY A 105 -8.99 3.44 -8.53
N ASP A 106 -7.93 2.69 -8.82
CA ASP A 106 -7.72 1.36 -8.25
C ASP A 106 -7.07 1.34 -6.85
N ARG A 107 -6.52 2.45 -6.35
CA ARG A 107 -5.89 2.50 -5.00
C ARG A 107 -6.85 2.09 -3.88
N ASN A 108 -8.17 2.25 -4.08
CA ASN A 108 -9.21 1.83 -3.15
C ASN A 108 -9.79 0.43 -3.48
N ARG A 109 -9.09 -0.38 -4.27
CA ARG A 109 -9.57 -1.69 -4.77
C ARG A 109 -8.60 -2.85 -4.54
N TYR A 110 -7.40 -2.55 -4.04
CA TYR A 110 -6.41 -3.56 -3.68
C TYR A 110 -6.10 -3.46 -2.18
N TYR A 111 -5.92 -4.62 -1.54
CA TYR A 111 -5.33 -4.74 -0.22
C TYR A 111 -3.93 -5.35 -0.35
N ARG A 112 -3.01 -4.94 0.52
CA ARG A 112 -1.60 -5.32 0.49
C ARG A 112 -1.11 -5.70 1.88
N TYR A 113 -0.31 -6.75 1.93
CA TYR A 113 0.45 -7.13 3.11
C TYR A 113 1.72 -7.85 2.69
N LYS A 114 2.89 -7.21 2.81
CA LYS A 114 4.16 -7.74 2.28
C LYS A 114 4.05 -8.10 0.79
N ASN A 115 4.29 -9.36 0.43
CA ASN A 115 4.15 -9.93 -0.91
C ASN A 115 2.71 -10.32 -1.28
N PHE A 116 1.77 -10.22 -0.36
CA PHE A 116 0.37 -10.51 -0.61
C PHE A 116 -0.37 -9.33 -1.23
N VAL A 117 -1.16 -9.60 -2.27
CA VAL A 117 -2.07 -8.65 -2.90
C VAL A 117 -3.45 -9.28 -3.04
N CYS A 118 -4.50 -8.60 -2.60
CA CYS A 118 -5.89 -9.00 -2.86
C CYS A 118 -6.59 -7.94 -3.71
N ASP A 119 -7.09 -8.35 -4.87
CA ASP A 119 -7.97 -7.60 -5.76
C ASP A 119 -9.43 -7.94 -5.44
N TYR A 120 -10.13 -6.98 -4.86
CA TYR A 120 -11.54 -7.10 -4.49
C TYR A 120 -12.47 -6.28 -5.39
N LYS A 121 -12.03 -5.90 -6.60
CA LYS A 121 -12.80 -5.09 -7.56
C LYS A 121 -14.15 -5.72 -7.93
N LEU A 122 -14.25 -7.05 -7.92
CA LEU A 122 -15.43 -7.80 -8.34
C LEU A 122 -16.29 -8.30 -7.16
N THR A 123 -16.09 -7.78 -5.95
CA THR A 123 -16.90 -8.14 -4.78
C THR A 123 -18.33 -7.62 -4.83
N SER A 124 -18.61 -6.56 -5.58
CA SER A 124 -19.98 -6.07 -5.82
C SER A 124 -20.72 -6.81 -6.93
N ALA A 125 -20.11 -7.82 -7.59
CA ALA A 125 -20.78 -8.57 -8.63
C ALA A 125 -21.84 -9.52 -8.04
N LEU A 126 -22.81 -9.93 -8.86
CA LEU A 126 -23.83 -10.93 -8.49
C LEU A 126 -23.19 -12.25 -8.00
N TYR A 127 -22.00 -12.54 -8.52
CA TYR A 127 -21.12 -13.62 -8.09
C TYR A 127 -19.78 -13.00 -7.71
N PRO A 128 -19.53 -12.75 -6.42
CA PRO A 128 -18.30 -12.10 -6.02
C PRO A 128 -17.11 -12.96 -6.39
N ILE A 129 -16.12 -12.31 -6.98
CA ILE A 129 -14.84 -12.92 -7.32
C ILE A 129 -13.77 -12.25 -6.47
N PHE A 130 -13.05 -13.06 -5.69
CA PHE A 130 -11.88 -12.63 -4.96
C PHE A 130 -10.65 -13.13 -5.68
N ARG A 131 -9.80 -12.20 -6.10
CA ARG A 131 -8.51 -12.53 -6.70
C ARG A 131 -7.43 -12.16 -5.71
N TYR A 132 -6.48 -13.05 -5.49
CA TYR A 132 -5.38 -12.80 -4.57
C TYR A 132 -4.10 -13.47 -5.04
N SER A 133 -2.98 -12.99 -4.53
CA SER A 133 -1.64 -13.41 -4.93
C SER A 133 -0.70 -13.35 -3.74
N TYR A 134 0.20 -14.33 -3.65
CA TYR A 134 1.27 -14.38 -2.64
C TYR A 134 2.64 -14.02 -3.23
N ASP A 135 2.72 -13.56 -4.48
CA ASP A 135 3.96 -13.24 -5.18
C ASP A 135 3.88 -11.89 -5.89
N TYR A 136 3.22 -10.94 -5.23
CA TYR A 136 2.98 -9.58 -5.67
C TYR A 136 2.13 -9.42 -6.94
N GLY A 137 1.37 -10.46 -7.33
CA GLY A 137 0.52 -10.46 -8.51
C GLY A 137 1.17 -11.09 -9.74
N LYS A 138 2.27 -11.84 -9.59
CA LYS A 138 2.86 -12.63 -10.69
C LYS A 138 2.00 -13.85 -11.00
N THR A 139 1.49 -14.52 -9.97
CA THR A 139 0.49 -15.58 -10.05
C THR A 139 -0.76 -15.16 -9.27
N TRP A 140 -1.93 -15.51 -9.80
CA TRP A 140 -3.22 -15.16 -9.21
C TRP A 140 -4.04 -16.41 -8.91
N PHE A 141 -4.53 -16.47 -7.70
CA PHE A 141 -5.63 -17.34 -7.30
C PHE A 141 -6.93 -16.60 -7.49
N GLU A 142 -7.97 -17.32 -7.90
CA GLU A 142 -9.30 -16.77 -8.08
C GLU A 142 -10.32 -17.69 -7.42
N GLN A 143 -11.10 -17.11 -6.49
CA GLN A 143 -12.22 -17.80 -5.87
C GLN A 143 -13.51 -17.09 -6.26
N LYS A 144 -14.36 -17.80 -7.01
CA LYS A 144 -15.69 -17.34 -7.38
C LYS A 144 -16.73 -17.92 -6.43
N PHE A 145 -17.52 -17.05 -5.83
CA PHE A 145 -18.60 -17.45 -4.93
C PHE A 145 -19.95 -17.42 -5.65
N THR A 146 -20.84 -18.33 -5.23
CA THR A 146 -22.24 -18.37 -5.67
C THR A 146 -23.15 -18.37 -4.44
N GLY A 147 -24.40 -17.95 -4.61
CA GLY A 147 -25.40 -17.99 -3.53
C GLY A 147 -25.45 -16.75 -2.61
N PHE A 148 -24.54 -15.79 -2.76
CA PHE A 148 -24.63 -14.49 -2.06
C PHE A 148 -24.09 -13.32 -2.90
N PHE A 149 -24.46 -12.10 -2.54
CA PHE A 149 -23.80 -10.86 -2.98
C PHE A 149 -23.08 -10.20 -1.80
N SER A 150 -21.90 -9.65 -2.03
CA SER A 150 -21.17 -8.88 -1.01
C SER A 150 -21.29 -7.38 -1.22
N ALA A 151 -21.14 -6.62 -0.14
CA ALA A 151 -20.92 -5.18 -0.23
C ALA A 151 -19.71 -4.88 -1.13
N SER A 152 -19.71 -3.72 -1.77
CA SER A 152 -18.71 -3.36 -2.79
C SER A 152 -17.28 -3.20 -2.27
N ARG A 153 -17.08 -3.24 -0.94
CA ARG A 153 -15.76 -3.18 -0.32
C ARG A 153 -15.71 -4.09 0.92
N PRO A 154 -14.60 -4.81 1.14
CA PRO A 154 -14.31 -5.46 2.41
C PRO A 154 -14.28 -4.43 3.54
N ILE A 155 -14.72 -4.85 4.73
CA ILE A 155 -14.68 -4.03 5.95
C ILE A 155 -13.38 -4.23 6.74
N GLY A 156 -12.58 -5.25 6.41
CA GLY A 156 -11.30 -5.48 7.05
C GLY A 156 -10.51 -6.63 6.42
N PHE A 157 -9.22 -6.67 6.76
CA PHE A 157 -8.29 -7.74 6.42
C PHE A 157 -7.43 -8.07 7.64
N TYR A 158 -7.07 -9.34 7.78
CA TYR A 158 -6.02 -9.75 8.71
C TYR A 158 -4.87 -10.37 7.92
N LYS A 159 -3.85 -9.54 7.65
CA LYS A 159 -2.65 -9.93 6.92
C LYS A 159 -3.02 -10.60 5.59
N ASP A 160 -2.26 -11.60 5.18
CA ASP A 160 -2.47 -12.46 4.02
C ASP A 160 -3.40 -13.66 4.31
N LYS A 161 -4.16 -13.63 5.42
CA LYS A 161 -4.94 -14.80 5.89
C LYS A 161 -6.43 -14.64 5.76
N PHE A 162 -6.98 -13.53 6.25
CA PHE A 162 -8.42 -13.35 6.31
C PHE A 162 -8.89 -12.07 5.65
N ILE A 163 -10.08 -12.14 5.06
CA ILE A 163 -10.86 -11.02 4.55
C ILE A 163 -12.22 -10.98 5.24
N ILE A 164 -12.66 -9.79 5.60
CA ILE A 164 -13.92 -9.57 6.33
C ILE A 164 -14.81 -8.69 5.46
N PHE A 165 -16.05 -9.10 5.22
CA PHE A 165 -17.01 -8.34 4.41
C PHE A 165 -18.46 -8.59 4.81
N HIS A 166 -19.34 -7.66 4.44
CA HIS A 166 -20.79 -7.86 4.54
C HIS A 166 -21.30 -8.63 3.32
N ALA A 167 -22.16 -9.62 3.56
CA ALA A 167 -22.79 -10.43 2.53
C ALA A 167 -24.27 -10.67 2.81
N SER A 168 -25.03 -10.89 1.75
CA SER A 168 -26.46 -11.20 1.78
C SER A 168 -26.76 -12.36 0.83
N PHE A 169 -27.59 -13.30 1.26
CA PHE A 169 -27.80 -14.59 0.57
C PHE A 169 -29.04 -14.57 -0.34
N HIS A 170 -28.91 -15.16 -1.53
CA HIS A 170 -29.95 -15.17 -2.57
C HIS A 170 -31.05 -16.22 -2.33
N ASP A 171 -30.73 -17.30 -1.61
CA ASP A 171 -31.52 -18.53 -1.53
C ASP A 171 -32.53 -18.56 -0.37
N LYS A 172 -32.58 -17.50 0.45
CA LYS A 172 -33.51 -17.43 1.58
C LYS A 172 -34.76 -16.63 1.18
N PRO A 173 -35.97 -17.19 1.29
CA PRO A 173 -37.18 -16.52 0.84
C PRO A 173 -37.58 -15.34 1.74
N GLU A 174 -37.29 -15.42 3.04
CA GLU A 174 -37.72 -14.42 4.02
C GLU A 174 -36.70 -13.29 4.22
N PRO A 175 -37.13 -12.01 4.29
CA PRO A 175 -36.25 -10.86 4.47
C PRO A 175 -35.35 -10.94 5.71
N GLU A 176 -35.86 -11.40 6.87
CA GLU A 176 -35.03 -11.62 8.08
C GLU A 176 -33.89 -12.62 7.86
N ASN A 177 -34.12 -13.61 6.99
CA ASN A 177 -33.20 -14.68 6.68
C ASN A 177 -32.23 -14.33 5.52
N ARG A 178 -32.52 -13.26 4.75
CA ARG A 178 -31.62 -12.67 3.75
C ARG A 178 -30.58 -11.69 4.32
N GLY A 179 -30.79 -11.23 5.56
CA GLY A 179 -30.12 -10.06 6.13
C GLY A 179 -28.58 -10.09 6.07
N GLY A 180 -27.98 -8.90 6.15
CA GLY A 180 -26.52 -8.72 6.07
C GLY A 180 -25.78 -9.50 7.16
N ARG A 181 -24.93 -10.45 6.75
CA ARG A 181 -24.02 -11.18 7.62
C ARG A 181 -22.61 -10.63 7.46
N ILE A 182 -21.84 -10.60 8.54
CA ILE A 182 -20.39 -10.48 8.45
C ILE A 182 -19.85 -11.87 8.12
N LEU A 183 -19.13 -11.99 7.02
CA LEU A 183 -18.39 -13.19 6.65
C LEU A 183 -16.90 -12.94 6.82
N ILE A 184 -16.21 -13.99 7.26
CA ILE A 184 -14.76 -14.06 7.30
C ILE A 184 -14.36 -15.16 6.32
N GLY A 185 -13.68 -14.78 5.25
CA GLY A 185 -13.08 -15.71 4.31
C GLY A 185 -11.61 -15.93 4.65
N GLU A 186 -11.15 -17.17 4.55
CA GLU A 186 -9.73 -17.51 4.58
C GLU A 186 -9.19 -17.60 3.16
N PHE A 187 -7.99 -17.07 2.93
CA PHE A 187 -7.30 -17.25 1.66
C PHE A 187 -6.61 -18.61 1.65
N GLU A 188 -6.97 -19.47 0.69
CA GLU A 188 -6.34 -20.77 0.50
C GLU A 188 -5.12 -20.66 -0.43
N LYS A 189 -4.25 -21.67 -0.46
CA LYS A 189 -3.07 -21.74 -1.34
C LYS A 189 -3.20 -22.88 -2.33
#